data_AF-A0A558CZC3-F1
#
_entry.id   AF-A0A558CZC3-F1
#
_cell.length_a   1.000
_cell.length_b   1.000
_cell.length_c   1.000
_cell.angle_alpha   90.00
_cell.angle_beta   90.00
_cell.angle_gamma   90.00
#
_symmetry.space_group_name_H-M   'P 1'
#
loop_
_entity.id
_entity.type
_entity.pdbx_description
1 polymer ?
#
loop_
_entity_poly.entity_id
_entity_poly.type
_entity_poly.pdbx_seq_one_letter_code
_entity_poly.pdbx_strand_id
1 'polypeptide(L)'
;GSLAISFTEPVIFQVAKNMLGEEVNTVDDIVTDLVGEITNIVTGGAKRTLSEMGYDFDLAIPGVIAGKNHIITHMTKGQTIVLPFHTEQGDFFVEICFEE
;
A
#
# COMPACT_ATOMS: atom_id res chain seq x y z
N GLY A 1 1.43 -15.19 3.61
CA GLY A 1 1.38 -13.81 4.13
C GLY A 1 0.78 -12.85 3.11
N SER A 2 0.55 -11.59 3.49
CA SER A 2 -0.02 -10.56 2.63
C SER A 2 0.33 -9.17 3.15
N LEU A 3 0.52 -8.21 2.25
CA LEU A 3 0.74 -6.80 2.56
C LEU A 3 -0.32 -5.97 1.81
N ALA A 4 -0.90 -4.98 2.49
CA ALA A 4 -1.80 -4.01 1.90
C ALA A 4 -1.40 -2.59 2.30
N ILE A 5 -1.59 -1.65 1.39
CA ILE A 5 -1.48 -0.22 1.65
C ILE A 5 -2.79 0.43 1.22
N SER A 6 -3.51 1.03 2.16
CA SER A 6 -4.84 1.58 1.94
C SER A 6 -4.82 3.08 2.15
N PHE A 7 -5.20 3.83 1.12
CA PHE A 7 -5.23 5.29 1.13
C PHE A 7 -6.67 5.79 1.09
N THR A 8 -6.93 6.86 1.83
CA THR A 8 -8.12 7.69 1.57
C THR A 8 -7.92 8.52 0.29
N GLU A 9 -9.01 8.84 -0.42
CA GLU A 9 -8.96 9.63 -1.67
C GLU A 9 -8.14 10.93 -1.52
N PRO A 10 -8.33 11.75 -0.47
CA PRO A 10 -7.56 12.99 -0.32
C PRO A 10 -6.06 12.77 -0.18
N VAL A 11 -5.65 11.68 0.50
CA VAL A 11 -4.24 11.36 0.70
C VAL A 11 -3.61 10.96 -0.62
N ILE A 12 -4.22 10.06 -1.40
CA ILE A 12 -3.62 9.61 -2.65
C ILE A 12 -3.57 10.73 -3.70
N PHE A 13 -4.55 11.63 -3.72
CA PHE A 13 -4.50 12.82 -4.59
C PHE A 13 -3.36 13.77 -4.21
N GLN A 14 -3.13 13.97 -2.91
CA GLN A 14 -2.00 14.79 -2.45
C GLN A 14 -0.66 14.14 -2.78
N VAL A 15 -0.54 12.81 -2.65
CA VAL A 15 0.66 12.06 -3.04
C VAL A 15 0.89 12.19 -4.55
N ALA A 16 -0.14 12.01 -5.37
CA ALA A 16 -0.05 12.17 -6.81
C ALA A 16 0.35 13.59 -7.22
N LYS A 17 -0.23 14.62 -6.59
CA LYS A 17 0.18 16.01 -6.78
C LYS A 17 1.64 16.25 -6.45
N ASN A 18 2.13 15.69 -5.34
CA ASN A 18 3.51 15.87 -4.90
C ASN A 18 4.52 15.14 -5.80
N MET A 19 4.13 14.00 -6.37
CA MET A 19 5.03 13.16 -7.19
C MET A 19 5.01 13.52 -8.67
N LEU A 20 3.83 13.86 -9.22
CA LEU A 20 3.62 14.11 -10.65
C LEU A 20 3.51 15.61 -10.97
N GLY A 21 3.24 16.46 -9.98
CA GLY A 21 3.05 17.90 -10.16
C GLY A 21 1.66 18.29 -10.70
N GLU A 22 0.76 17.32 -10.86
CA GLU A 22 -0.58 17.51 -11.45
C GLU A 22 -1.68 17.39 -10.39
N GLU A 23 -2.73 18.21 -10.49
CA GLU A 23 -3.90 18.07 -9.63
C GLU A 23 -4.83 16.98 -10.14
N VAL A 24 -4.93 15.89 -9.36
CA VAL A 24 -5.81 14.77 -9.63
C VAL A 24 -7.00 14.82 -8.68
N ASN A 25 -8.21 14.59 -9.21
CA ASN A 25 -9.46 14.70 -8.45
C ASN A 25 -10.32 13.43 -8.54
N THR A 26 -9.84 12.43 -9.26
CA THR A 26 -10.52 11.17 -9.51
C THR A 26 -9.52 10.03 -9.44
N VAL A 27 -9.96 8.87 -8.96
CA VAL A 27 -9.15 7.65 -9.05
C VAL A 27 -9.26 7.13 -10.48
N ASP A 28 -8.27 7.47 -11.30
CA ASP A 28 -8.11 7.04 -12.69
C ASP A 28 -6.86 6.14 -12.84
N ASP A 29 -6.54 5.76 -14.07
CA ASP A 29 -5.42 4.88 -14.39
C ASP A 29 -4.08 5.42 -13.86
N ILE A 30 -3.90 6.75 -13.87
CA ILE A 30 -2.68 7.41 -13.36
C ILE A 30 -2.56 7.19 -11.85
N VAL A 31 -3.66 7.39 -11.11
CA VAL A 31 -3.69 7.16 -9.67
C VAL A 31 -3.47 5.68 -9.35
N THR A 32 -4.08 4.76 -10.11
CA THR A 32 -3.89 3.32 -9.87
C THR A 32 -2.47 2.87 -10.15
N ASP A 33 -1.86 3.36 -11.23
CA ASP A 33 -0.46 3.06 -11.56
C ASP A 33 0.48 3.59 -10.50
N LEU A 34 0.26 4.82 -10.02
CA LEU A 34 1.04 5.41 -8.93
C LEU A 34 0.98 4.57 -7.65
N VAL A 35 -0.22 4.11 -7.26
CA VAL A 35 -0.39 3.22 -6.09
C VAL A 35 0.36 1.90 -6.31
N GLY A 36 0.30 1.34 -7.52
CA GLY A 36 1.05 0.14 -7.89
C GLY A 36 2.57 0.33 -7.73
N GLU A 37 3.10 1.43 -8.24
CA GLU A 37 4.52 1.78 -8.13
C GLU A 37 4.96 2.02 -6.68
N ILE A 38 4.16 2.75 -5.88
CA ILE A 38 4.42 2.91 -4.45
C ILE A 38 4.46 1.55 -3.75
N THR A 39 3.52 0.67 -4.08
CA THR A 39 3.46 -0.67 -3.49
C THR A 39 4.69 -1.50 -3.87
N ASN A 40 5.14 -1.46 -5.13
CA ASN A 40 6.37 -2.11 -5.58
C ASN A 40 7.61 -1.58 -4.85
N ILE A 41 7.72 -0.26 -4.65
CA ILE A 41 8.85 0.36 -3.95
C ILE A 41 8.88 -0.08 -2.48
N VAL A 42 7.74 -0.02 -1.80
CA VAL A 42 7.62 -0.38 -0.38
C VAL A 42 7.91 -1.87 -0.17
N THR A 43 7.30 -2.73 -0.98
CA THR A 43 7.50 -4.19 -0.87
C THR A 43 8.92 -4.61 -1.23
N GLY A 44 9.53 -4.01 -2.26
CA GLY A 44 10.93 -4.27 -2.63
C GLY A 44 11.92 -3.86 -1.54
N GLY A 45 11.72 -2.69 -0.93
CA GLY A 45 12.50 -2.25 0.22
C GLY A 45 12.34 -3.18 1.43
N ALA A 46 11.09 -3.55 1.75
CA ALA A 46 10.79 -4.47 2.84
C ALA A 46 11.43 -5.85 2.64
N LYS A 47 11.33 -6.44 1.44
CA LYS A 47 12.00 -7.71 1.10
C LYS A 47 13.49 -7.61 1.36
N ARG A 48 14.15 -6.58 0.83
CA ARG A 48 15.60 -6.41 1.01
C ARG A 48 15.99 -6.35 2.50
N THR A 49 15.34 -5.49 3.28
CA THR A 49 15.65 -5.34 4.71
C THR A 49 15.40 -6.62 5.49
N LEU A 50 14.31 -7.34 5.21
CA LEU A 50 13.98 -8.59 5.88
C LEU A 50 14.92 -9.73 5.47
N SER A 51 15.30 -9.84 4.19
CA SER A 51 16.31 -10.80 3.73
C SER A 51 17.67 -10.57 4.41
N GLU A 52 18.08 -9.30 4.60
CA GLU A 52 19.30 -8.95 5.36
C GLU A 52 19.23 -9.38 6.84
N MET A 53 18.02 -9.52 7.40
CA MET A 53 17.76 -10.02 8.75
C MET A 53 17.58 -11.54 8.82
N GLY A 54 17.69 -12.26 7.69
CA GLY A 54 17.53 -13.72 7.60
C GLY A 54 16.10 -14.19 7.30
N TYR A 55 15.16 -13.29 7.01
CA TYR A 55 13.79 -13.61 6.62
C TYR A 55 13.64 -13.47 5.11
N ASP A 56 13.72 -14.57 4.37
CA ASP A 56 13.60 -14.56 2.91
C ASP A 56 12.19 -14.93 2.46
N PHE A 57 11.66 -14.17 1.49
CA PHE A 57 10.34 -14.42 0.91
C PHE A 57 10.25 -13.86 -0.52
N ASP A 58 9.34 -14.43 -1.30
CA ASP A 58 9.05 -13.97 -2.64
C ASP A 58 7.86 -13.00 -2.66
N LEU A 59 7.98 -11.99 -3.54
CA LEU A 59 6.94 -11.01 -3.77
C LEU A 59 6.07 -11.48 -4.93
N ALA A 60 4.75 -11.50 -4.71
CA ALA A 60 3.79 -11.60 -5.78
C ALA A 60 3.62 -10.24 -6.49
N ILE A 61 3.04 -10.26 -7.68
CA ILE A 61 2.65 -9.03 -8.39
C ILE A 61 1.58 -8.31 -7.55
N PRO A 62 1.74 -7.02 -7.24
CA PRO A 62 0.72 -6.29 -6.48
C PRO A 62 -0.56 -6.15 -7.31
N GLY A 63 -1.70 -6.24 -6.63
CA GLY A 63 -3.01 -5.89 -7.18
C GLY A 63 -3.46 -4.54 -6.63
N VAL A 64 -4.11 -3.73 -7.47
CA VAL A 64 -4.71 -2.46 -7.05
C VAL A 64 -6.23 -2.61 -7.00
N ILE A 65 -6.83 -2.19 -5.90
CA ILE A 65 -8.28 -2.18 -5.70
C ILE A 65 -8.73 -0.73 -5.57
N ALA A 66 -9.62 -0.30 -6.46
CA ALA A 66 -10.21 1.04 -6.44
C ALA A 66 -11.71 0.94 -6.18
N GLY A 67 -12.19 1.68 -5.18
CA GLY A 67 -13.61 1.71 -4.82
C GLY A 67 -13.86 2.46 -3.52
N LYS A 68 -15.05 3.03 -3.36
CA LYS A 68 -15.39 3.73 -2.13
C LYS A 68 -15.71 2.74 -1.02
N ASN A 69 -15.17 2.97 0.17
CA ASN A 69 -15.40 2.16 1.37
C ASN A 69 -15.13 0.66 1.18
N HIS A 70 -14.15 0.31 0.34
CA HIS A 70 -13.73 -1.07 0.20
C HIS A 70 -13.01 -1.54 1.47
N ILE A 71 -13.12 -2.82 1.78
CA ILE A 71 -12.49 -3.44 2.94
C ILE A 71 -11.49 -4.46 2.42
N ILE A 72 -10.24 -4.36 2.88
CA ILE A 72 -9.24 -5.39 2.64
C ILE A 72 -9.35 -6.41 3.77
N THR A 73 -9.65 -7.66 3.43
CA THR A 73 -9.66 -8.77 4.38
C THR A 73 -8.49 -9.68 4.07
N HIS A 74 -7.52 -9.71 4.97
CA HIS A 74 -6.39 -10.62 4.90
C HIS A 74 -6.88 -12.06 5.13
N MET A 75 -6.93 -12.89 4.08
CA MET A 75 -7.43 -14.27 4.12
C MET A 75 -6.41 -15.28 4.68
N THR A 76 -5.55 -14.84 5.60
CA THR A 76 -4.49 -15.64 6.23
C THR A 76 -4.84 -15.88 7.69
N LYS A 77 -4.45 -17.04 8.22
CA LYS A 77 -4.68 -17.38 9.65
C LYS A 77 -3.69 -16.69 10.59
N GLY A 78 -2.71 -15.99 10.04
CA GLY A 78 -1.64 -15.32 10.75
C GLY A 78 -2.06 -14.04 11.48
N GLN A 79 -1.16 -13.54 12.32
CA GLN A 79 -1.35 -12.26 13.01
C GLN A 79 -1.23 -11.11 12.00
N THR A 80 -2.24 -10.23 12.00
CA THR A 80 -2.23 -9.00 11.19
C THR A 80 -1.76 -7.82 12.04
N ILE A 81 -0.75 -7.11 11.54
CA ILE A 81 -0.23 -5.88 12.11
C ILE A 81 -0.73 -4.73 11.24
N VAL A 82 -1.40 -3.75 11.86
CA VAL A 82 -1.89 -2.54 11.20
C VAL A 82 -1.11 -1.34 11.71
N LEU A 83 -0.51 -0.59 10.80
CA LEU A 83 0.22 0.64 11.07
C LEU A 83 -0.55 1.83 10.48
N PRO A 84 -1.23 2.64 11.31
CA PRO A 84 -1.90 3.85 10.86
C PRO A 84 -0.91 4.99 10.67
N PHE A 85 -1.10 5.75 9.60
CA PHE A 85 -0.37 6.98 9.32
C PHE A 85 -1.35 8.14 9.15
N HIS A 86 -1.05 9.25 9.82
CA HIS A 86 -1.88 10.44 9.84
C HIS A 86 -1.20 11.57 9.08
N THR A 87 -1.94 12.19 8.16
CA THR A 87 -1.49 13.36 7.39
C THR A 87 -2.53 14.49 7.51
N GLU A 88 -2.18 15.69 7.08
CA GLU A 88 -3.14 16.81 7.05
C GLU A 88 -4.36 16.52 6.15
N GLN A 89 -4.17 15.74 5.09
CA GLN A 89 -5.21 15.42 4.11
C GLN A 89 -6.06 14.23 4.54
N GLY A 90 -5.60 13.42 5.49
CA GLY A 90 -6.32 12.26 6.00
C GLY A 90 -5.38 11.11 6.37
N ASP A 91 -5.95 9.92 6.44
CA ASP A 91 -5.24 8.74 6.92
C ASP A 91 -4.89 7.79 5.78
N PHE A 92 -3.82 7.04 5.98
CA PHE A 92 -3.53 5.82 5.23
C PHE A 92 -3.00 4.73 6.17
N PHE A 93 -3.12 3.49 5.74
CA PHE A 93 -2.84 2.31 6.57
C PHE A 93 -1.90 1.38 5.83
N VAL A 94 -0.92 0.83 6.55
CA VAL A 94 -0.10 -0.28 6.08
C VAL A 94 -0.44 -1.50 6.92
N GLU A 95 -0.85 -2.57 6.25
CA GLU A 95 -1.25 -3.82 6.89
C GLU A 95 -0.33 -4.94 6.44
N ILE A 96 0.16 -5.73 7.38
CA ILE A 96 1.05 -6.85 7.12
C ILE A 96 0.55 -8.06 7.90
N CYS A 97 0.39 -9.19 7.21
CA CYS A 97 0.04 -10.45 7.82
C CYS A 97 1.04 -11.52 7.39
N PHE A 98 1.67 -12.17 8.38
CA PHE A 98 2.58 -13.31 8.16
C PHE A 98 1.90 -14.58 8.64
N GLU A 99 2.01 -15.63 7.83
CA GLU A 99 1.60 -16.99 8.21
C GLU A 99 2.90 -17.76 8.51
N GLU A 100 2.95 -18.49 9.62
CA GLU A 100 4.12 -19.28 10.05
C GLU A 100 4.61 -20.27 8.98
#